data_AF-A0A8T5LCR9-F1
#
_entry.id   AF-A0A8T5LCR9-F1
#
_cell.length_a   1.000
_cell.length_b   1.000
_cell.length_c   1.000
_cell.angle_alpha   90.00
_cell.angle_beta   90.00
_cell.angle_gamma   90.00
#
_symmetry.space_group_name_H-M   'P 1'
#
loop_
_entity.id
_entity.type
_entity.pdbx_description
1 polymer ?
#
loop_
_entity_poly.entity_id
_entity_poly.type
_entity_poly.pdbx_seq_one_letter_code
_entity_poly.pdbx_strand_id
1 'polypeptide(L)'
;MMEKKTLTPRKIIDSNGKVIYNESAQAWNVIKLKKELFDEFPELKEKRSSFSYKLKFFRDIPEFEKVLKKLRAEKEDVMPLLLFLYKEGSEQ
;
A
#
# COMPACT_ATOMS: atom_id res chain seq x y z
N MET A 1 -20.79 -9.07 -14.28
CA MET A 1 -19.96 -8.32 -13.31
C MET A 1 -18.57 -8.93 -13.34
N MET A 2 -17.51 -8.16 -13.59
CA MET A 2 -16.15 -8.69 -13.55
C MET A 2 -15.78 -8.98 -12.09
N GLU A 3 -15.38 -10.21 -11.80
CA GLU A 3 -14.85 -10.59 -10.48
C GLU A 3 -13.59 -9.77 -10.21
N LYS A 4 -13.62 -8.95 -9.16
CA LYS A 4 -12.45 -8.20 -8.71
C LYS A 4 -11.59 -9.15 -7.89
N LYS A 5 -10.52 -9.67 -8.49
CA LYS A 5 -9.52 -10.46 -7.78
C LYS A 5 -8.52 -9.53 -7.10
N THR A 6 -8.44 -9.58 -5.78
CA THR A 6 -7.49 -8.78 -5.00
C THR A 6 -6.07 -9.35 -5.18
N LEU A 7 -5.09 -8.48 -5.40
CA LEU A 7 -3.69 -8.89 -5.53
C LEU A 7 -3.15 -9.31 -4.16
N THR A 8 -2.51 -10.47 -4.07
CA THR A 8 -1.99 -11.01 -2.80
C THR A 8 -0.46 -10.90 -2.79
N PRO A 9 0.16 -10.28 -1.75
CA PRO A 9 1.61 -10.20 -1.68
C PRO A 9 2.21 -11.59 -1.46
N ARG A 10 3.42 -11.82 -1.98
CA ARG A 10 4.11 -13.11 -1.83
C ARG A 10 4.72 -13.29 -0.45
N LYS A 11 5.08 -12.18 0.22
CA LYS A 11 5.68 -12.14 1.56
C LYS A 11 5.19 -10.93 2.35
N ILE A 12 5.33 -10.96 3.67
CA ILE A 12 5.17 -9.76 4.51
C ILE A 12 6.36 -8.83 4.24
N ILE A 13 6.08 -7.57 3.91
CA ILE A 13 7.09 -6.54 3.61
C ILE A 13 7.03 -5.48 4.69
N ASP A 14 8.19 -5.17 5.26
CA ASP A 14 8.40 -3.99 6.10
C ASP A 14 9.44 -3.13 5.40
N SER A 15 9.01 -1.99 4.85
CA SER A 15 9.87 -1.07 4.12
C SER A 15 9.76 0.32 4.70
N ASN A 16 10.92 0.92 4.95
CA ASN A 16 11.05 2.27 5.48
C ASN A 16 11.71 3.17 4.43
N GLY A 17 11.13 4.35 4.23
CA GLY A 17 11.59 5.31 3.23
C GLY A 17 11.11 6.72 3.57
N LYS A 18 11.83 7.73 3.05
CA LYS A 18 11.53 9.14 3.33
C LYS A 18 10.58 9.70 2.26
N VAL A 19 9.55 10.42 2.68
CA VAL A 19 8.72 11.23 1.76
C VAL A 19 9.17 12.67 1.92
N ILE A 20 10.17 13.09 1.14
CA ILE A 20 10.70 14.47 1.16
C ILE A 20 10.12 15.24 -0.02
N TYR A 21 9.62 16.46 0.23
CA TYR A 21 9.26 17.40 -0.83
C TYR A 21 10.53 18.04 -1.40
N ASN A 22 11.16 17.32 -2.32
CA ASN A 22 12.30 17.73 -3.12
C ASN A 22 12.09 16.99 -4.45
N GLU A 23 12.00 17.70 -5.58
CA GLU A 23 11.67 17.10 -6.89
C GLU A 23 12.56 15.89 -7.25
N SER A 24 13.85 15.96 -6.91
CA SER A 24 14.82 14.89 -7.16
C SER A 24 14.73 13.73 -6.14
N ALA A 25 14.48 14.00 -4.85
CA ALA A 25 14.37 12.98 -3.81
C ALA A 25 13.02 12.25 -3.84
N GLN A 26 11.95 12.94 -4.27
CA GLN A 26 10.63 12.34 -4.46
C GLN A 26 10.70 11.26 -5.54
N ALA A 27 11.42 11.50 -6.63
CA ALA A 27 11.59 10.52 -7.70
C ALA A 27 12.25 9.23 -7.18
N TRP A 28 13.36 9.31 -6.46
CA TRP A 28 14.08 8.11 -5.98
C TRP A 28 13.28 7.28 -4.97
N ASN A 29 12.64 7.91 -3.99
CA ASN A 29 11.86 7.17 -2.99
C ASN A 29 10.56 6.61 -3.56
N VAL A 30 9.92 7.32 -4.50
CA VAL A 30 8.78 6.79 -5.26
C VAL A 30 9.21 5.65 -6.19
N ILE A 31 10.39 5.72 -6.81
CA ILE A 31 10.95 4.63 -7.62
C ILE A 31 11.19 3.40 -6.75
N LYS A 32 11.77 3.57 -5.56
CA LYS A 32 12.01 2.46 -4.61
C LYS A 32 10.69 1.81 -4.17
N LEU A 33 9.72 2.60 -3.72
CA LEU A 33 8.40 2.11 -3.31
C LEU A 33 7.68 1.40 -4.48
N LYS A 34 7.73 1.97 -5.68
CA LYS A 34 7.15 1.33 -6.89
C LYS A 34 7.85 0.04 -7.24
N LYS A 35 9.18 -0.02 -7.15
CA LYS A 35 9.95 -1.24 -7.43
C LYS A 35 9.57 -2.35 -6.46
N GLU A 36 9.54 -2.06 -5.17
CA GLU A 36 9.13 -3.01 -4.12
C GLU A 36 7.70 -3.51 -4.36
N LEU A 37 6.78 -2.60 -4.69
CA LEU A 37 5.40 -2.95 -5.06
C LEU A 37 5.35 -3.85 -6.30
N PHE A 38 6.10 -3.54 -7.36
CA PHE A 38 6.10 -4.32 -8.60
C PHE A 38 6.81 -5.67 -8.48
N ASP A 39 7.80 -5.80 -7.61
CA ASP A 39 8.48 -7.06 -7.36
C ASP A 39 7.58 -8.04 -6.58
N GLU A 40 6.71 -7.51 -5.72
CA GLU A 40 5.80 -8.29 -4.89
C GLU A 40 4.46 -8.57 -5.56
N PHE A 41 4.00 -7.66 -6.41
CA PHE A 41 2.83 -7.83 -7.27
C PHE A 41 3.26 -7.82 -8.74
N PRO A 42 3.90 -8.90 -9.24
CA PRO A 42 4.42 -8.94 -10.62
C PRO A 42 3.31 -8.86 -11.68
N GLU A 43 2.07 -9.18 -11.31
CA GLU A 43 0.87 -8.97 -12.14
C GLU A 43 0.79 -7.50 -12.60
N LEU A 44 1.22 -6.55 -11.76
CA LEU A 44 1.27 -5.12 -12.11
C LEU A 44 2.23 -4.78 -13.26
N LYS A 45 3.15 -5.70 -13.64
CA LYS A 45 4.05 -5.54 -14.80
C LYS A 45 3.40 -6.01 -16.12
N GLU A 46 2.18 -6.57 -16.09
CA GLU A 46 1.50 -7.11 -17.26
C GLU A 46 0.99 -6.00 -18.20
N LYS A 47 1.54 -5.93 -19.42
CA LYS A 47 1.30 -4.85 -20.40
C LYS A 47 -0.14 -4.70 -20.88
N ARG A 48 -1.02 -5.67 -20.63
CA ARG A 48 -2.42 -5.69 -21.12
C ARG A 48 -3.46 -5.76 -19.99
N SER A 49 -3.02 -5.64 -18.75
CA SER A 49 -3.87 -5.74 -17.57
C SER A 49 -4.18 -4.34 -17.03
N SER A 50 -5.43 -4.13 -16.62
CA SER A 50 -5.87 -2.87 -15.99
C SER A 50 -6.07 -3.09 -14.50
N PHE A 51 -5.36 -2.31 -13.69
CA PHE A 51 -5.43 -2.38 -12.23
C PHE A 51 -6.08 -1.11 -11.69
N SER A 52 -6.90 -1.26 -10.64
CA SER A 52 -7.51 -0.14 -9.92
C SER A 52 -7.12 -0.22 -8.46
N TYR A 53 -6.91 0.92 -7.81
CA TYR A 53 -6.57 1.00 -6.40
C TYR A 53 -7.59 1.81 -5.63
N LYS A 54 -7.71 1.54 -4.34
CA LYS A 54 -8.55 2.28 -3.42
C LYS A 54 -7.72 2.67 -2.20
N LEU A 55 -7.44 3.97 -2.07
CA LEU A 55 -6.80 4.51 -0.88
C LEU A 55 -7.87 4.97 0.11
N LYS A 56 -7.76 4.50 1.36
CA LYS A 56 -8.61 4.94 2.47
C LYS A 56 -7.71 5.34 3.64
N PHE A 57 -7.96 6.52 4.18
CA PHE A 57 -7.29 7.02 5.38
C PHE A 57 -8.29 6.97 6.54
N PHE A 58 -7.97 6.23 7.60
CA PHE A 58 -8.78 6.14 8.81
C PHE A 58 -8.21 7.09 9.84
N ARG A 59 -9.07 7.87 10.50
CA ARG A 59 -8.64 8.90 11.45
C ARG A 59 -8.32 8.32 12.84
N ASP A 60 -8.93 7.20 13.18
CA ASP A 60 -8.77 6.54 14.46
C ASP A 60 -8.74 5.01 14.34
N ILE A 61 -8.23 4.37 15.40
CA ILE A 61 -8.13 2.92 15.52
C ILE A 61 -9.51 2.23 15.48
N PRO A 62 -10.55 2.72 16.20
CA PRO A 62 -11.89 2.12 16.15
C PRO A 62 -12.51 2.02 14.75
N GLU A 63 -12.33 3.02 13.88
CA GLU A 63 -12.79 2.96 12.49
C GLU A 63 -12.04 1.90 11.69
N PHE A 64 -10.74 1.77 11.92
CA PHE A 64 -9.94 0.73 11.28
C PHE A 64 -10.32 -0.68 11.76
N GLU A 65 -10.59 -0.87 13.05
CA GLU A 65 -11.08 -2.14 13.60
C GLU A 65 -12.40 -2.59 12.97
N LYS A 66 -13.31 -1.66 12.67
CA LYS A 66 -14.57 -1.98 11.95
C LYS A 66 -14.27 -2.56 10.57
N VAL A 67 -13.23 -2.09 9.89
CA VAL A 67 -12.81 -2.63 8.59
C VAL A 67 -12.23 -4.03 8.75
N LEU A 68 -11.35 -4.24 9.73
CA LEU A 68 -10.81 -5.58 10.02
C LEU A 68 -11.90 -6.60 10.32
N LYS A 69 -12.94 -6.21 11.08
CA LYS A 69 -14.11 -7.07 11.35
C LYS A 69 -14.87 -7.42 10.07
N LYS A 70 -15.05 -6.46 9.15
CA LYS A 70 -15.69 -6.72 7.85
C LYS A 70 -14.87 -7.66 6.98
N LEU A 71 -13.57 -7.43 6.85
CA LEU A 71 -12.67 -8.29 6.07
C LEU A 71 -12.73 -9.75 6.55
N ARG A 72 -12.71 -9.96 7.87
CA ARG A 72 -12.87 -11.29 8.47
C ARG A 72 -14.24 -11.92 8.19
N ALA A 73 -15.31 -11.13 8.27
CA ALA A 73 -16.68 -11.61 8.03
C ALA A 73 -16.92 -11.96 6.56
N GLU A 74 -16.34 -11.19 5.64
CA GLU A 74 -16.45 -11.37 4.19
C GLU A 74 -15.50 -12.45 3.65
N LYS A 75 -14.69 -13.07 4.52
CA LYS A 75 -13.63 -14.05 4.16
C LYS A 75 -12.69 -13.49 3.10
N GLU A 76 -12.43 -12.19 3.14
CA GLU A 76 -11.37 -11.61 2.31
C GLU A 76 -10.02 -12.04 2.91
N ASP A 77 -9.30 -12.88 2.17
CA ASP A 77 -7.99 -13.42 2.61
C ASP A 77 -6.83 -12.44 2.35
N VAL A 78 -7.11 -11.26 1.79
CA VAL A 78 -6.10 -10.30 1.37
C VAL A 78 -6.16 -9.06 2.23
N MET A 79 -5.11 -8.84 3.02
CA MET A 79 -4.96 -7.64 3.83
C MET A 79 -4.61 -6.42 2.98
N PRO A 80 -5.22 -5.24 3.26
CA PRO A 80 -4.85 -4.01 2.60
C PRO A 80 -3.44 -3.55 3.02
N LEU A 81 -2.77 -2.81 2.14
CA LEU A 81 -1.48 -2.19 2.43
C LEU A 81 -1.63 -1.15 3.55
N LEU A 82 -0.82 -1.29 4.59
CA LEU A 82 -0.71 -0.30 5.67
C LEU A 82 0.44 0.65 5.36
N LEU A 83 0.15 1.95 5.38
CA LEU A 83 1.12 3.01 5.18
C LEU A 83 1.13 3.92 6.40
N PHE A 84 2.28 4.01 7.06
CA PHE A 84 2.51 4.95 8.15
C PHE A 84 3.31 6.14 7.62
N LEU A 85 2.90 7.35 8.01
CA LEU A 85 3.60 8.58 7.67
C LEU A 85 4.12 9.19 8.97
N TYR A 86 5.43 9.35 9.06
CA TYR A 86 6.11 9.95 10.20
C TYR A 86 6.69 11.31 9.79
N LYS A 87 6.52 12.32 10.65
CA LYS A 87 7.27 13.57 10.52
C LYS A 87 8.62 13.36 11.17
N GLU A 88 9.71 13.48 10.40
CA GLU A 88 11.05 13.52 10.99
C GLU A 88 11.18 14.80 11.84
N GLY A 89 11.67 14.66 13.07
CA GLY A 89 11.96 15.81 13.91
C GLY A 89 13.07 16.65 13.29
N SER A 90 12.94 17.98 13.35
CA SER A 90 14.10 18.85 13.29
C SER A 90 14.91 18.61 14.56
N GLU A 91 16.11 18.05 14.44
CA GLU A 91 17.12 18.23 15.48
C GLU A 91 17.22 19.75 15.76
N GLN A 92 17.06 20.13 17.03
CA GLN A 92 17.42 21.46 17.51
C GLN A 92 18.93 21.56 17.65
#